data_AF-A0A9D2GBY5-F1
#
_entry.id   AF-A0A9D2GBY5-F1
#
_cell.length_a   1.000
_cell.length_b   1.000
_cell.length_c   1.000
_cell.angle_alpha   90.00
_cell.angle_beta   90.00
_cell.angle_gamma   90.00
#
_symmetry.space_group_name_H-M   'P 1'
#
loop_
_entity.id
_entity.type
_entity.pdbx_description
1 polymer ?
#
loop_
_entity_poly.entity_id
_entity_poly.type
_entity_poly.pdbx_seq_one_letter_code
_entity_poly.pdbx_strand_id
1 'polypeptide(L)'
;MSEKCLLDQWRDRAYDRSLSKDQLEKFWGTYFNIEKGIYEQLLEDPDVEVKGTVKELAQKYGQDVMTMVGFLDGINDSLKVPNPIETMTEDTEVNLIFDKEKLYKNMVDARADWLYELPQWEKIFDEETRKRLYLEQKQSGTIRKGKKIGRNDPCPCGSGKKYKKCCGRNV
;
A
#
# COMPACT_ATOMS: atom_id res chain seq x y z
N MET A 1 16.85 -21.26 19.00
CA MET A 1 15.68 -21.12 18.09
C MET A 1 15.10 -19.76 18.38
N SER A 2 15.25 -18.78 17.50
CA SER A 2 14.55 -17.50 17.68
C SER A 2 13.05 -17.82 17.62
N GLU A 3 12.28 -17.44 18.65
CA GLU A 3 10.82 -17.46 18.53
C GLU A 3 10.46 -16.61 17.31
N LYS A 4 9.74 -17.20 16.34
CA LYS A 4 9.24 -16.47 15.19
C LYS A 4 8.22 -15.45 15.69
N CYS A 5 8.40 -14.18 15.33
CA CYS A 5 7.44 -13.14 15.67
C CYS A 5 6.10 -13.42 14.96
N LEU A 6 5.02 -12.75 15.39
CA LEU A 6 3.72 -12.98 14.78
C LEU A 6 3.73 -12.64 13.28
N LEU A 7 4.51 -11.65 12.85
CA LEU A 7 4.61 -11.27 11.45
C LEU A 7 5.19 -12.39 10.56
N ASP A 8 6.19 -13.11 11.05
CA ASP A 8 6.76 -14.26 10.33
C ASP A 8 5.70 -15.36 10.14
N GLN A 9 4.90 -15.61 11.18
CA GLN A 9 3.83 -16.61 11.14
C GLN A 9 2.72 -16.20 10.14
N TRP A 10 2.38 -14.91 10.08
CA TRP A 10 1.48 -14.36 9.07
C TRP A 10 2.00 -14.59 7.66
N ARG A 11 3.24 -14.18 7.39
CA ARG A 11 3.86 -14.28 6.06
C ARG A 11 3.96 -15.72 5.59
N ASP A 12 4.31 -16.65 6.49
CA ASP A 12 4.35 -18.09 6.20
C ASP A 12 2.98 -18.61 5.73
N ARG A 13 1.88 -18.16 6.37
CA ARG A 13 0.52 -18.56 6.01
C ARG A 13 0.01 -17.87 4.75
N ALA A 14 0.25 -16.56 4.63
CA ALA A 14 -0.24 -15.73 3.54
C ALA A 14 0.37 -16.12 2.18
N TYR A 15 1.62 -16.59 2.19
CA TYR A 15 2.38 -16.99 1.01
C TYR A 15 2.71 -18.49 0.98
N ASP A 16 1.92 -19.31 1.67
CA ASP A 16 2.13 -20.76 1.71
C ASP A 16 1.99 -21.35 0.30
N ARG A 17 3.14 -21.76 -0.27
CA ARG A 17 3.24 -22.32 -1.62
C ARG A 17 2.69 -23.74 -1.71
N SER A 18 2.36 -24.38 -0.59
CA SER A 18 1.76 -25.71 -0.56
C SER A 18 0.25 -25.70 -0.79
N LEU A 19 -0.41 -24.55 -0.60
CA LEU A 19 -1.85 -24.40 -0.79
C LEU A 19 -2.23 -24.33 -2.27
N SER A 20 -3.41 -24.86 -2.60
CA SER A 20 -3.95 -24.71 -3.95
C SER A 20 -4.35 -23.26 -4.23
N LYS A 21 -4.40 -22.90 -5.52
CA LYS A 21 -4.85 -21.58 -5.96
C LYS A 21 -6.24 -21.23 -5.39
N ASP A 22 -7.17 -22.19 -5.38
CA ASP A 22 -8.54 -21.99 -4.88
C ASP A 22 -8.58 -21.74 -3.36
N GLN A 23 -7.69 -22.39 -2.59
CA GLN A 23 -7.59 -22.17 -1.15
C GLN A 23 -7.03 -20.78 -0.85
N LEU A 24 -5.99 -20.36 -1.57
CA LEU A 24 -5.42 -19.01 -1.46
C LEU A 24 -6.44 -17.94 -1.83
N GLU A 25 -7.17 -18.11 -2.93
CA GLU A 25 -8.19 -17.16 -3.36
C GLU A 25 -9.31 -17.00 -2.32
N LYS A 26 -9.78 -18.10 -1.72
CA LYS A 26 -10.77 -18.06 -0.62
C LYS A 26 -10.23 -17.37 0.63
N PHE A 27 -8.98 -17.66 0.99
CA PHE A 27 -8.32 -17.04 2.13
C PHE A 27 -8.21 -15.53 1.95
N TRP A 28 -7.66 -15.08 0.82
CA TRP A 28 -7.51 -13.67 0.51
C TRP A 28 -8.85 -12.95 0.35
N GLY A 29 -9.83 -13.59 -0.29
CA GLY A 29 -11.19 -13.04 -0.39
C GLY A 29 -11.85 -12.83 0.99
N THR A 30 -11.65 -13.75 1.93
CA THR A 30 -12.14 -13.57 3.30
C THR A 30 -11.39 -12.44 4.01
N TYR A 31 -10.07 -12.43 3.90
CA TYR A 31 -9.21 -11.42 4.51
C TYR A 31 -9.52 -10.00 4.01
N PHE A 32 -9.68 -9.80 2.69
CA PHE A 32 -9.98 -8.47 2.13
C PHE A 32 -11.33 -7.92 2.59
N ASN A 33 -12.33 -8.78 2.79
CA ASN A 33 -13.61 -8.36 3.35
C ASN A 33 -13.46 -7.89 4.81
N ILE A 34 -12.64 -8.59 5.60
CA ILE A 34 -12.34 -8.21 6.97
C ILE A 34 -11.55 -6.89 7.01
N GLU A 35 -10.47 -6.79 6.24
CA GLU A 35 -9.65 -5.60 6.12
C GLU A 35 -10.50 -4.38 5.73
N LYS A 36 -11.37 -4.53 4.73
CA LYS A 36 -12.33 -3.50 4.33
C LYS A 36 -13.20 -3.06 5.52
N GLY A 37 -13.77 -4.00 6.27
CA GLY A 37 -14.62 -3.68 7.43
C GLY A 37 -13.88 -2.95 8.56
N ILE A 38 -12.58 -3.20 8.74
CA ILE A 38 -11.75 -2.44 9.69
C ILE A 38 -11.52 -1.01 9.17
N TYR A 39 -11.18 -0.85 7.89
CA TYR A 39 -11.00 0.47 7.28
C TYR A 39 -12.29 1.29 7.25
N GLU A 40 -13.44 0.68 7.00
CA GLU A 40 -14.75 1.35 7.06
C GLU A 40 -14.96 2.01 8.43
N GLN A 41 -14.62 1.33 9.53
CA GLN A 41 -14.70 1.88 10.88
C GLN A 41 -13.63 2.93 11.18
N LEU A 42 -12.39 2.72 10.74
CA LEU A 42 -11.29 3.68 10.96
C LEU A 42 -11.51 5.00 10.22
N LEU A 43 -12.08 4.94 9.02
CA LEU A 43 -12.30 6.11 8.18
C LEU A 43 -13.60 6.86 8.52
N GLU A 44 -14.49 6.28 9.33
CA GLU A 44 -15.65 6.99 9.87
C GLU A 44 -15.23 8.16 10.76
N ASP A 45 -14.25 7.94 11.64
CA ASP A 45 -13.68 8.94 12.55
C ASP A 45 -12.14 8.95 12.44
N PRO A 46 -11.57 9.47 11.35
CA PRO A 46 -10.14 9.30 11.01
C PRO A 46 -9.18 10.11 11.88
N ASP A 47 -9.70 10.94 12.79
CA ASP A 47 -8.92 11.72 13.76
C ASP A 47 -8.90 11.07 15.16
N VAL A 48 -9.65 9.98 15.37
CA VAL A 48 -9.63 9.23 16.62
C VAL A 48 -8.33 8.44 16.74
N GLU A 49 -7.58 8.69 17.81
CA GLU A 49 -6.39 7.92 18.11
C GLU A 49 -6.75 6.52 18.61
N VAL A 50 -6.53 5.51 17.78
CA VAL A 50 -6.69 4.11 18.18
C VAL A 50 -5.33 3.50 18.52
N LYS A 51 -5.19 3.04 19.76
CA LYS A 51 -4.01 2.35 20.31
C LYS A 51 -4.45 1.19 21.19
N GLY A 52 -3.55 0.24 21.40
CA GLY A 52 -3.74 -0.92 22.28
C GLY A 52 -2.73 -2.01 21.93
N THR A 53 -2.79 -3.12 22.63
CA THR A 53 -2.04 -4.32 22.25
C THR A 53 -2.60 -4.94 20.96
N VAL A 54 -1.81 -5.75 20.26
CA VAL A 54 -2.28 -6.51 19.08
C VAL A 54 -3.56 -7.30 19.43
N LYS A 55 -3.58 -7.93 20.61
CA LYS A 55 -4.72 -8.69 21.12
C LYS A 55 -5.95 -7.84 21.39
N GLU A 56 -5.79 -6.69 22.02
CA GLU A 56 -6.90 -5.76 22.29
C GLU A 56 -7.50 -5.22 20.99
N LEU A 57 -6.66 -4.88 20.00
CA LEU A 57 -7.15 -4.44 18.70
C LEU A 57 -7.87 -5.57 17.96
N ALA A 58 -7.33 -6.79 17.98
CA ALA A 58 -8.00 -7.96 17.40
C ALA A 58 -9.41 -8.14 18.00
N GLN A 59 -9.52 -8.09 19.33
CA GLN A 59 -10.81 -8.17 20.03
C GLN A 59 -11.73 -7.00 19.69
N LYS A 60 -11.21 -5.77 19.66
CA LYS A 60 -11.98 -4.56 19.34
C LYS A 60 -12.68 -4.65 17.98
N TYR A 61 -11.99 -5.23 16.98
CA TYR A 61 -12.54 -5.40 15.63
C TYR A 61 -13.16 -6.79 15.40
N GLY A 62 -13.30 -7.61 16.45
CA GLY A 62 -13.92 -8.94 16.37
C GLY A 62 -13.15 -9.94 15.50
N GLN A 63 -11.83 -9.78 15.38
CA GLN A 63 -10.95 -10.63 14.57
C GLN A 63 -10.03 -11.46 15.46
N ASP A 64 -9.47 -12.54 14.90
CA ASP A 64 -8.39 -13.25 15.55
C ASP A 64 -7.07 -12.47 15.44
N VAL A 65 -6.13 -12.78 16.34
CA VAL A 65 -4.82 -12.13 16.42
C VAL A 65 -4.07 -12.20 15.09
N MET A 66 -4.20 -13.32 14.36
CA MET A 66 -3.44 -13.51 13.13
C MET A 66 -3.96 -12.65 11.99
N THR A 67 -5.28 -12.51 11.88
CA THR A 67 -5.91 -11.56 10.95
C THR A 67 -5.55 -10.10 11.28
N MET A 68 -5.51 -9.74 12.56
CA MET A 68 -5.10 -8.40 12.98
C MET A 68 -3.62 -8.12 12.64
N VAL A 69 -2.75 -9.11 12.78
CA VAL A 69 -1.34 -8.98 12.38
C VAL A 69 -1.20 -8.70 10.88
N GLY A 70 -1.98 -9.38 10.04
CA GLY A 70 -2.01 -9.08 8.60
C GLY A 70 -2.44 -7.64 8.32
N PHE A 71 -3.46 -7.17 9.05
CA PHE A 71 -3.92 -5.78 8.93
C PHE A 71 -2.83 -4.79 9.36
N LEU A 72 -2.16 -5.07 10.47
CA LEU A 72 -1.05 -4.26 10.98
C LEU A 72 0.12 -4.19 10.00
N ASP A 73 0.48 -5.30 9.35
CA ASP A 73 1.50 -5.35 8.29
C ASP A 73 1.13 -4.40 7.13
N GLY A 74 -0.12 -4.48 6.64
CA GLY A 74 -0.58 -3.64 5.53
C GLY A 74 -0.68 -2.15 5.85
N ILE A 75 -1.17 -1.78 7.04
CA ILE A 75 -1.35 -0.37 7.42
C ILE A 75 -0.05 0.30 7.87
N ASN A 76 0.98 -0.46 8.29
CA ASN A 76 2.18 0.09 8.94
C ASN A 76 2.88 1.17 8.12
N ASP A 77 2.96 0.97 6.81
CA ASP A 77 3.58 1.92 5.87
C ASP A 77 2.81 3.24 5.76
N SER A 78 1.58 3.30 6.26
CA SER A 78 0.71 4.47 6.25
C SER A 78 0.66 5.18 7.60
N LEU A 79 1.26 4.62 8.65
CA LEU A 79 1.25 5.18 9.99
C LEU A 79 2.13 6.43 10.12
N LYS A 80 1.72 7.34 11.01
CA LYS A 80 2.55 8.49 11.42
C LYS A 80 3.75 8.03 12.26
N VAL A 81 3.53 7.03 13.12
CA VAL A 81 4.56 6.36 13.91
C VAL A 81 4.47 4.86 13.61
N PRO A 82 5.47 4.27 12.92
CA PRO A 82 5.49 2.85 12.62
C PRO A 82 5.47 1.99 13.89
N ASN A 83 4.76 0.86 13.81
CA ASN A 83 4.73 -0.16 14.86
C ASN A 83 5.95 -1.09 14.76
N PRO A 84 6.39 -1.72 15.87
CA PRO A 84 7.48 -2.68 15.88
C PRO A 84 7.06 -4.06 15.34
N ILE A 85 6.55 -4.10 14.11
CA ILE A 85 5.91 -5.28 13.51
C ILE A 85 6.86 -6.48 13.35
N GLU A 86 8.15 -6.23 13.12
CA GLU A 86 9.15 -7.31 12.93
C GLU A 86 9.47 -8.07 14.23
N THR A 87 9.08 -7.54 15.39
CA THR A 87 9.30 -8.17 16.70
C THR A 87 8.03 -8.30 17.54
N MET A 88 6.85 -8.15 16.93
CA MET A 88 5.59 -8.10 17.67
C MET A 88 5.10 -9.46 18.18
N THR A 89 4.49 -9.42 19.35
CA THR A 89 3.74 -10.47 20.05
C THR A 89 2.30 -10.00 20.30
N GLU A 90 1.45 -10.86 20.87
CA GLU A 90 0.04 -10.49 21.13
C GLU A 90 -0.12 -9.31 22.09
N ASP A 91 0.84 -9.14 23.02
CA ASP A 91 0.85 -8.10 24.04
C ASP A 91 1.66 -6.86 23.60
N THR A 92 2.18 -6.83 22.37
CA THR A 92 2.93 -5.66 21.87
C THR A 92 1.98 -4.48 21.66
N GLU A 93 2.31 -3.35 22.27
CA GLU A 93 1.57 -2.09 22.06
C GLU A 93 1.77 -1.57 20.64
N VAL A 94 0.65 -1.27 19.98
CA VAL A 94 0.59 -0.78 18.61
C VAL A 94 -0.40 0.38 18.48
N ASN A 95 -0.27 1.15 17.42
CA ASN A 95 -1.16 2.26 17.09
C ASN A 95 -1.67 2.15 15.65
N LEU A 96 -2.87 2.69 15.41
CA LEU A 96 -3.46 2.80 14.08
C LEU A 96 -3.58 4.26 13.65
N ILE A 97 -2.68 5.14 14.12
CA ILE A 97 -2.70 6.55 13.76
C ILE A 97 -2.04 6.71 12.39
N PHE A 98 -2.86 6.78 11.35
CA PHE A 98 -2.41 6.92 9.97
C PHE A 98 -2.34 8.37 9.51
N ASP A 99 -1.52 8.60 8.49
CA ASP A 99 -1.57 9.81 7.68
C ASP A 99 -2.59 9.60 6.55
N LYS A 100 -3.60 10.47 6.47
CA LYS A 100 -4.75 10.31 5.55
C LYS A 100 -4.33 10.32 4.08
N GLU A 101 -3.42 11.23 3.69
CA GLU A 101 -2.95 11.30 2.30
C GLU A 101 -2.03 10.11 1.97
N LYS A 102 -1.14 9.76 2.90
CA LYS A 102 -0.22 8.62 2.76
C LYS A 102 -0.98 7.31 2.62
N LEU A 103 -1.98 7.07 3.48
CA LEU A 103 -2.83 5.89 3.43
C LEU A 103 -3.55 5.79 2.08
N TYR A 104 -4.20 6.88 1.64
CA TYR A 104 -4.90 6.90 0.36
C TYR A 104 -3.95 6.58 -0.82
N LYS A 105 -2.77 7.22 -0.84
CA LYS A 105 -1.75 6.97 -1.88
C LYS A 105 -1.25 5.52 -1.85
N ASN A 106 -0.97 4.96 -0.67
CA ASN A 106 -0.51 3.58 -0.53
C ASN A 106 -1.57 2.57 -1.02
N MET A 107 -2.85 2.81 -0.75
CA MET A 107 -3.95 1.98 -1.29
C MET A 107 -4.01 2.06 -2.83
N VAL A 108 -3.82 3.24 -3.41
CA VAL A 108 -3.77 3.44 -4.88
C VAL A 108 -2.57 2.72 -5.52
N ASP A 109 -1.43 2.71 -4.82
CA ASP A 109 -0.21 2.03 -5.24
C ASP A 109 -0.37 0.50 -5.22
N ALA A 110 -0.93 -0.02 -4.12
CA ALA A 110 -1.29 -1.42 -3.94
C ALA A 110 -2.41 -1.89 -4.89
N ARG A 111 -3.07 -0.96 -5.61
CA ARG A 111 -4.24 -1.22 -6.46
C ARG A 111 -5.42 -1.82 -5.67
N ALA A 112 -5.59 -1.37 -4.42
CA ALA A 112 -6.67 -1.78 -3.54
C ALA A 112 -7.93 -0.94 -3.73
N ASP A 113 -8.61 -1.10 -4.88
CA ASP A 113 -9.84 -0.37 -5.24
C ASP A 113 -10.94 -0.52 -4.18
N TRP A 114 -11.07 -1.70 -3.58
CA TRP A 114 -12.00 -1.94 -2.47
C TRP A 114 -11.76 -1.07 -1.22
N LEU A 115 -10.59 -0.42 -1.09
CA LEU A 115 -10.24 0.46 0.02
C LEU A 115 -10.20 1.93 -0.38
N TYR A 116 -9.57 2.30 -1.50
CA TYR A 116 -9.47 3.72 -1.88
C TYR A 116 -10.75 4.27 -2.53
N GLU A 117 -11.71 3.40 -2.88
CA GLU A 117 -13.05 3.80 -3.35
C GLU A 117 -14.11 3.81 -2.23
N LEU A 118 -13.71 3.58 -0.97
CA LEU A 118 -14.63 3.64 0.17
C LEU A 118 -15.32 5.02 0.28
N PRO A 119 -16.65 5.07 0.49
CA PRO A 119 -17.40 6.32 0.56
C PRO A 119 -16.98 7.22 1.74
N GLN A 120 -16.37 6.65 2.78
CA GLN A 120 -15.81 7.40 3.91
C GLN A 120 -14.79 8.46 3.44
N TRP A 121 -14.05 8.18 2.35
CA TRP A 121 -13.11 9.15 1.79
C TRP A 121 -13.78 10.45 1.32
N GLU A 122 -15.07 10.44 0.99
CA GLU A 122 -15.83 11.63 0.60
C GLU A 122 -15.99 12.63 1.74
N LYS A 123 -15.97 12.14 2.98
CA LYS A 123 -16.00 12.99 4.19
C LYS A 123 -14.63 13.52 4.56
N ILE A 124 -13.57 12.84 4.12
CA ILE A 124 -12.17 13.17 4.45
C ILE A 124 -11.57 14.14 3.45
N PHE A 125 -11.83 13.89 2.16
CA PHE A 125 -11.28 14.64 1.03
C PHE A 125 -12.39 14.97 0.03
N ASP A 126 -12.37 16.21 -0.47
CA ASP A 126 -13.20 16.56 -1.63
C ASP A 126 -12.78 15.77 -2.88
N GLU A 127 -13.63 15.79 -3.90
CA GLU A 127 -13.40 15.06 -5.15
C GLU A 127 -12.12 15.51 -5.87
N GLU A 128 -11.83 16.82 -5.88
CA GLU A 128 -10.63 17.37 -6.53
C GLU A 128 -9.35 16.86 -5.85
N THR A 129 -9.34 16.82 -4.52
CA THR A 129 -8.25 16.31 -3.71
C THR A 129 -8.04 14.82 -3.94
N ARG A 130 -9.09 14.00 -3.90
CA ARG A 130 -8.98 12.55 -4.20
C ARG A 130 -8.41 12.31 -5.59
N LYS A 131 -8.91 13.04 -6.60
CA LYS A 131 -8.42 12.94 -7.99
C LYS A 131 -6.96 13.37 -8.10
N ARG A 132 -6.56 14.45 -7.43
CA ARG A 132 -5.17 14.92 -7.37
C ARG A 132 -4.26 13.84 -6.76
N LEU A 133 -4.61 13.32 -5.58
CA LEU A 133 -3.82 12.29 -4.89
C LEU A 133 -3.68 11.01 -5.73
N TYR A 134 -4.77 10.56 -6.36
CA TYR A 134 -4.77 9.41 -7.26
C TYR A 134 -3.80 9.61 -8.45
N LEU A 135 -3.92 10.74 -9.14
CA LEU A 135 -3.07 11.04 -10.31
C LEU A 135 -1.60 11.22 -9.92
N GLU A 136 -1.33 11.87 -8.77
CA GLU A 136 0.02 12.05 -8.24
C GLU A 136 0.68 10.70 -7.97
N GLN A 137 -0.01 9.78 -7.29
CA GLN A 137 0.52 8.44 -7.01
C GLN A 137 0.73 7.63 -8.30
N LYS A 138 -0.23 7.63 -9.23
CA LYS A 138 -0.03 6.91 -10.51
C LYS A 138 1.15 7.45 -11.33
N GLN A 139 1.44 8.76 -11.20
CA GLN A 139 2.56 9.37 -11.89
C GLN A 139 3.90 9.10 -11.21
N SER A 140 3.95 8.92 -9.88
CA SER A 140 5.21 8.69 -9.14
C SER A 140 5.95 7.43 -9.62
N GLY A 141 5.22 6.36 -9.95
CA GLY A 141 5.77 5.12 -10.53
C GLY A 141 6.04 5.17 -12.04
N THR A 142 5.62 6.23 -12.74
CA THR A 142 5.77 6.33 -14.20
C THR A 142 7.10 6.96 -14.58
N ILE A 143 8.05 6.16 -15.04
CA ILE A 143 9.27 6.66 -15.69
C ILE A 143 8.85 7.31 -17.02
N ARG A 144 8.81 8.66 -17.06
CA ARG A 144 8.64 9.41 -18.31
C ARG A 144 9.86 9.17 -19.20
N LYS A 145 9.76 8.21 -20.12
CA LYS A 145 10.74 8.06 -21.19
C LYS A 145 10.75 9.37 -21.98
N GLY A 146 11.89 10.05 -21.99
CA GLY A 146 12.09 11.24 -22.82
C GLY A 146 11.73 10.94 -24.28
N LYS A 147 11.36 11.98 -25.03
CA LYS A 147 11.05 11.84 -26.47
C LYS A 147 12.19 11.07 -27.14
N LYS A 148 11.88 9.90 -27.70
CA LYS A 148 12.85 9.14 -28.48
C LYS A 148 13.34 10.03 -29.62
N ILE A 149 14.64 10.33 -29.64
CA ILE A 149 15.25 11.13 -30.70
C ILE A 149 15.16 10.31 -31.99
N GLY A 150 14.38 10.81 -32.96
CA GLY A 150 14.26 10.18 -34.25
C GLY A 150 15.60 10.20 -34.99
N ARG A 151 15.88 9.15 -35.78
CA ARG A 151 17.12 9.02 -36.57
C ARG A 151 17.39 10.26 -37.46
N ASN A 152 16.33 10.95 -37.91
CA ASN A 152 16.42 12.16 -38.74
C ASN A 152 16.27 13.49 -37.99
N ASP A 153 15.96 13.47 -36.69
CA ASP A 153 15.77 14.68 -35.88
C ASP A 153 17.09 15.45 -35.69
N PRO A 154 17.06 16.76 -35.41
CA PRO A 154 18.24 17.51 -35.02
C PRO A 154 18.95 16.85 -33.83
N CYS A 155 20.27 16.71 -33.93
CA CYS A 155 21.07 16.05 -32.91
C CYS A 155 21.15 16.93 -31.65
N PRO A 156 20.89 16.37 -30.44
CA PRO A 156 20.81 17.15 -29.21
C PRO A 156 22.15 17.76 -28.76
N CYS A 157 23.28 17.36 -29.36
CA CYS A 157 24.60 17.94 -29.09
C CYS A 157 24.80 19.36 -29.66
N GLY A 158 23.78 19.96 -30.28
CA GLY A 158 23.83 21.31 -30.83
C GLY A 158 24.57 21.45 -32.15
N SER A 159 25.02 20.34 -32.77
CA SER A 159 25.81 20.37 -34.01
C SER A 159 25.03 20.80 -35.28
N GLY A 160 23.71 20.99 -35.18
CA GLY A 160 22.82 21.27 -36.33
C GLY A 160 22.64 20.08 -37.30
N LYS A 161 23.31 18.94 -37.08
CA LYS A 161 23.22 17.74 -37.93
C LYS A 161 22.06 16.84 -37.50
N LYS A 162 21.55 16.01 -38.42
CA LYS A 162 20.59 14.94 -38.08
C LYS A 162 21.24 13.92 -37.13
N TYR A 163 20.50 13.38 -36.16
CA TYR A 163 21.01 12.45 -35.14
C TYR A 163 21.83 11.29 -35.74
N LYS A 164 21.34 10.65 -36.80
CA LYS A 164 22.05 9.56 -37.52
C LYS A 164 23.39 9.92 -38.15
N LYS A 165 23.62 11.21 -38.39
CA LYS A 165 24.86 11.73 -38.98
C LYS A 165 25.79 12.32 -37.92
N CYS A 166 25.43 12.22 -36.64
CA CYS A 166 26.19 12.76 -35.52
C CYS A 166 26.24 11.74 -34.37
N CYS A 167 25.66 12.02 -33.19
CA CYS A 167 25.75 11.14 -32.03
C CYS A 167 25.15 9.73 -32.26
N GLY A 168 24.19 9.58 -33.18
CA GLY A 168 23.59 8.29 -33.56
C GLY A 168 24.23 7.64 -34.80
N ARG A 169 25.48 7.98 -35.13
CA ARG A 169 26.17 7.42 -36.31
C ARG A 169 26.69 5.99 -36.07
N ASN A 170 27.00 5.66 -34.81
CA ASN A 170 27.54 4.37 -34.37
C ASN A 170 26.72 3.74 -33.22
N VAL A 171 25.49 4.21 -33.02
CA VAL A 171 24.51 3.69 -32.06
C VAL A 171 23.43 2.99 -32.86
#